data_AF-A0A4S0NLV6-F1
#
_entry.id   AF-A0A4S0NLV6-F1
#
_cell.length_a   1.000
_cell.length_b   1.000
_cell.length_c   1.000
_cell.angle_alpha   90.00
_cell.angle_beta   90.00
_cell.angle_gamma   90.00
#
_symmetry.space_group_name_H-M   'P 1'
#
loop_
_entity.id
_entity.type
_entity.pdbx_description
1 polymer ?
#
loop_
_entity_poly.entity_id
_entity_poly.type
_entity_poly.pdbx_seq_one_letter_code
_entity_poly.pdbx_strand_id
1 'polypeptide(L)' 'MPTSRSSGVYEPADLALLQRVFDRLCQERRLAKKDREQREQLAAEVIHVFSEGITGEMDLWRAISRRTRFKRRLRSP' A
#
# COMPACT_ATOMS: atom_id res chain seq x y z
N MET A 1 -4.39 19.40 -13.65
CA MET A 1 -3.40 18.79 -14.54
C MET A 1 -3.44 17.28 -14.33
N PRO A 2 -3.85 16.47 -15.30
CA PRO A 2 -3.86 15.03 -15.15
C PRO A 2 -2.43 14.52 -15.42
N THR A 3 -1.76 13.98 -14.41
CA THR A 3 -0.49 13.28 -14.60
C THR A 3 -0.78 11.98 -15.33
N SER A 4 -0.68 12.01 -16.65
CA SER A 4 -0.69 10.83 -17.51
C SER A 4 0.57 10.03 -17.23
N ARG A 5 0.53 9.20 -16.17
CA ARG A 5 1.65 8.37 -15.74
C ARG A 5 1.46 6.97 -16.33
N SER A 6 1.52 6.91 -17.65
CA SER A 6 1.62 5.65 -18.42
C SER A 6 3.07 5.30 -18.75
N SER A 7 4.04 6.06 -18.26
CA SER A 7 5.46 5.73 -18.36
C SER A 7 5.85 5.01 -17.07
N GLY A 8 6.26 3.75 -17.15
CA GLY A 8 6.59 2.88 -15.99
C GLY A 8 7.82 3.31 -15.18
N VAL A 9 8.08 4.61 -15.08
CA VAL A 9 9.14 5.22 -14.28
C VAL A 9 8.49 5.85 -13.05
N TYR A 10 8.68 5.22 -11.90
CA TYR A 10 8.32 5.80 -10.61
C TYR A 10 9.25 6.97 -10.32
N GLU A 11 8.71 8.15 -10.02
CA GLU A 11 9.54 9.26 -9.59
C GLU A 11 10.02 9.03 -8.15
N PRO A 12 11.16 9.61 -7.75
CA PRO A 12 11.62 9.53 -6.36
C PRO A 12 10.56 10.07 -5.38
N ALA A 13 9.73 11.03 -5.80
CA ALA A 13 8.60 11.51 -5.03
C ALA A 13 7.53 10.43 -4.80
N ASP A 14 7.28 9.57 -5.78
CA ASP A 14 6.33 8.46 -5.66
C ASP A 14 6.86 7.37 -4.76
N LEU A 15 8.13 7.01 -4.91
CA LEU A 15 8.81 6.04 -4.05
C LEU A 15 8.77 6.51 -2.59
N ALA A 16 9.01 7.80 -2.34
CA ALA A 16 8.89 8.39 -1.02
C ALA A 16 7.44 8.35 -0.48
N LEU A 17 6.44 8.59 -1.33
CA LEU A 17 5.03 8.51 -0.96
C LEU A 17 4.63 7.07 -0.63
N LEU A 18 4.98 6.11 -1.49
CA LEU A 18 4.75 4.67 -1.29
C LEU A 18 5.36 4.20 0.03
N GLN A 19 6.59 4.62 0.31
CA GLN A 19 7.29 4.25 1.54
C GLN A 19 6.65 4.88 2.78
N ARG A 20 6.20 6.14 2.73
CA ARG A 20 5.47 6.79 3.83
C ARG A 20 4.13 6.13 4.11
N VAL A 21 3.36 5.81 3.06
CA VAL A 21 2.09 5.09 3.21
C VAL A 21 2.34 3.71 3.83
N PHE A 22 3.35 3.00 3.34
CA PHE A 22 3.71 1.68 3.85
C PHE A 22 4.15 1.72 5.32
N ASP A 23 4.96 2.70 5.72
CA ASP A 23 5.39 2.88 7.12
C ASP A 23 4.18 3.19 8.01
N ARG A 24 3.32 4.12 7.59
CA ARG A 24 2.08 4.47 8.30
C ARG A 24 1.14 3.26 8.43
N LEU A 25 1.01 2.43 7.39
CA LEU A 25 0.24 1.18 7.44
C LEU A 25 0.87 0.15 8.38
N CYS A 26 2.21 0.03 8.39
CA CYS A 26 2.92 -0.83 9.34
C CYS A 26 2.66 -0.40 10.79
N GLN A 27 2.72 0.90 11.05
CA GLN A 27 2.44 1.48 12.37
C GLN A 27 0.97 1.28 12.78
N GLU A 28 0.01 1.60 11.92
CA GLU A 28 -1.44 1.41 12.19
C GLU A 28 -1.77 -0.05 12.48
N ARG A 29 -1.20 -0.97 11.70
CA ARG A 29 -1.50 -2.40 11.82
C ARG A 29 -0.76 -3.08 12.97
N ARG A 30 0.16 -2.37 13.67
CA ARG A 30 1.14 -2.93 14.60
C ARG A 30 1.74 -4.22 14.05
N LEU A 31 2.12 -4.20 12.77
CA LEU A 31 2.76 -5.36 12.15
C LEU A 31 4.08 -5.59 12.87
N ALA A 32 4.11 -6.60 13.74
CA ALA A 32 5.33 -6.99 14.42
C ALA A 32 6.36 -7.35 13.34
N LYS A 33 7.65 -7.08 13.59
CA LYS A 33 8.73 -7.44 12.64
C LYS A 33 8.70 -8.92 12.21
N LYS A 34 8.03 -9.79 12.98
CA LYS A 34 7.81 -11.22 12.66
C LYS A 34 6.81 -11.46 11.53
N ASP A 35 5.90 -10.54 11.24
CA ASP A 35 4.88 -10.67 10.20
C ASP A 35 5.42 -10.26 8.82
N ARG A 36 6.54 -10.88 8.42
CA ARG A 36 7.19 -10.62 7.12
C ARG A 36 6.22 -10.85 5.96
N GLU A 37 5.45 -11.93 6.00
CA GLU A 37 4.45 -12.26 4.96
C GLU A 37 3.37 -11.19 4.85
N GLN A 38 2.88 -10.63 5.96
CA GLN A 38 1.90 -9.53 5.92
C GLN A 38 2.53 -8.26 5.33
N ARG A 39 3.79 -7.96 5.64
CA ARG A 39 4.51 -6.80 5.08
C ARG A 39 4.74 -6.96 3.58
N GLU A 40 5.13 -8.15 3.12
CA GLU A 40 5.31 -8.46 1.71
C GLU A 40 3.97 -8.36 0.95
N GLN A 41 2.89 -8.90 1.51
CA GLN A 41 1.55 -8.74 0.92
C GLN A 41 1.10 -7.28 0.88
N LEU A 42 1.33 -6.54 1.97
CA LEU A 42 0.97 -5.12 2.05
C LEU A 42 1.75 -4.30 1.01
N ALA A 43 3.04 -4.58 0.81
CA ALA A 43 3.87 -3.92 -0.20
C ALA A 43 3.37 -4.23 -1.61
N ALA A 44 3.01 -5.49 -1.90
CA ALA A 44 2.41 -5.87 -3.17
C ALA A 44 1.07 -5.17 -3.42
N GLU A 45 0.23 -5.03 -2.38
CA GLU A 45 -1.05 -4.31 -2.47
C GLU A 45 -0.85 -2.81 -2.70
N VAL A 46 0.12 -2.19 -2.01
CA VAL A 46 0.54 -0.80 -2.21
C VAL A 46 0.93 -0.54 -3.67
N ILE A 47 1.77 -1.40 -4.25
CA ILE A 47 2.23 -1.26 -5.64
C ILE A 47 1.09 -1.52 -6.63
N HIS A 48 0.24 -2.51 -6.36
CA HIS A 48 -0.92 -2.82 -7.20
C HIS A 48 -1.89 -1.65 -7.27
N VAL A 49 -2.32 -1.14 -6.11
CA VAL A 49 -3.23 0.02 -6.01
C VAL A 49 -2.62 1.27 -6.65
N PHE A 50 -1.31 1.46 -6.50
CA PHE A 50 -0.61 2.55 -7.17
C PHE A 50 -0.60 2.39 -8.69
N SER A 51 -0.41 1.16 -9.18
CA SER A 51 -0.45 0.82 -10.61
C SER A 51 -1.87 0.97 -11.20
N GLU A 52 -2.92 0.86 -10.39
CA GLU A 52 -4.31 1.19 -10.77
C GLU A 52 -4.52 2.71 -10.99
N GLY A 53 -3.50 3.54 -10.71
CA GLY A 53 -3.54 5.00 -10.90
C GLY A 53 -3.86 5.78 -9.63
N ILE A 54 -3.96 5.12 -8.48
CA ILE A 54 -4.17 5.79 -7.20
C ILE A 54 -2.81 6.29 -6.70
N THR A 55 -2.58 7.59 -6.78
CA THR A 55 -1.30 8.21 -6.39
C THR A 55 -1.41 9.05 -5.11
N GLY A 56 -2.62 9.22 -4.57
CA GLY A 56 -2.86 9.98 -3.34
C GLY A 56 -2.50 9.19 -2.08
N GLU A 57 -1.68 9.74 -1.19
CA GLU A 57 -1.29 9.12 0.09
C GLU A 57 -2.51 8.61 0.87
N MET A 58 -3.54 9.46 1.01
CA MET A 58 -4.79 9.14 1.71
C MET A 58 -5.66 8.12 0.96
N ASP A 59 -5.75 8.21 -0.36
CA ASP A 59 -6.53 7.26 -1.17
C ASP A 59 -5.89 5.89 -1.19
N LEU A 60 -4.56 5.80 -1.34
CA LEU A 60 -3.81 4.57 -1.27
C LEU A 60 -4.01 3.91 0.10
N TRP A 61 -3.81 4.69 1.17
CA TRP A 61 -4.01 4.25 2.54
C TRP A 61 -5.44 3.76 2.79
N ARG A 62 -6.45 4.50 2.33
CA ARG A 62 -7.87 4.15 2.50
C ARG A 62 -8.25 2.91 1.69
N ALA A 63 -7.76 2.78 0.46
CA ALA A 63 -8.00 1.61 -0.41
C ALA A 63 -7.41 0.34 0.21
N ILE A 64 -6.16 0.40 0.69
CA ILE A 64 -5.48 -0.73 1.31
C ILE A 64 -6.09 -1.03 2.68
N SER A 65 -6.43 -0.03 3.49
CA SER A 65 -7.05 -0.24 4.80
C SER A 65 -8.47 -0.84 4.68
N ARG A 66 -9.17 -0.61 3.55
CA ARG A 66 -10.41 -1.33 3.19
C ARG A 66 -10.16 -2.78 2.77
N ARG A 67 -9.22 -3.06 1.87
CA ARG A 67 -8.89 -4.42 1.38
C ARG A 67 -8.34 -5.34 2.47
N THR A 68 -7.45 -4.82 3.32
CA THR A 68 -6.82 -5.60 4.39
C THR A 68 -7.77 -5.97 5.54
N ARG A 69 -8.83 -5.18 5.79
CA ARG A 69 -9.90 -5.56 6.73
C ARG A 69 -10.66 -6.82 6.28
N PHE A 70 -10.72 -7.08 4.99
CA PHE A 70 -11.35 -8.28 4.44
C PHE A 70 -10.46 -9.52 4.60
N LYS A 71 -9.14 -9.40 4.37
CA LYS A 71 -8.22 -10.56 4.46
C LYS A 71 -8.07 -11.12 5.89
N ARG A 72 -8.16 -10.29 6.94
CA ARG A 72 -8.12 -10.79 8.34
C ARG A 72 -9.32 -11.66 8.72
N ARG A 73 -10.43 -11.62 7.97
CA ARG A 73 -11.60 -12.50 8.21
C ARG A 73 -11.50 -13.88 7.56
N LEU A 74 -10.57 -14.09 6.61
CA LEU A 74 -10.47 -15.33 5.83
C LEU A 74 -9.31 -16.25 6.25
N ARG A 75 -8.51 -15.85 7.25
CA ARG A 75 -7.50 -16.70 7.89
C ARG A 75 -7.89 -16.91 9.35
N SER A 76 -8.94 -17.69 9.57
CA SER A 76 -9.23 -18.36 10.84
C SER A 76 -9.29 -19.87 10.53
N PRO A 77 -8.83 -20.73 11.45
CA PRO A 77 -8.41 -22.11 11.18
C PRO A 77 -9.52 -23.03 10.66
#